data_AF-A0A5A7MWG0-F1
#
_entry.id   AF-A0A5A7MWG0-F1
#
_cell.length_a   1.000
_cell.length_b   1.000
_cell.length_c   1.000
_cell.angle_alpha   90.00
_cell.angle_beta   90.00
_cell.angle_gamma   90.00
#
_symmetry.space_group_name_H-M   'P 1'
#
loop_
_entity.id
_entity.type
_entity.pdbx_description
1 polymer ?
#
loop_
_entity_poly.entity_id
_entity_poly.type
_entity_poly.pdbx_seq_one_letter_code
_entity_poly.pdbx_strand_id
1 'polypeptide(L)'
;MGKDDFSKIPNGTAGIEDRMAVLWTHGVNTGRLTMEEFVAATSTNAAKIFNIYPRKGSIAVGADADIVIWDPEATKTISAKTHHQNIDFNIFEGMEVKGLAAHTIANGKLVWSNGELRAEKGAGRYVKRPAYQSMFGALGKQADLARPSKVERE
;
A
#
# COMPACT_ATOMS: atom_id res chain seq x y z
N MET A 1 -8.43 19.27 -21.71
CA MET A 1 -9.06 18.13 -22.42
C MET A 1 -10.32 17.75 -21.66
N GLY A 2 -11.39 17.28 -22.33
CA GLY A 2 -12.60 16.78 -21.64
C GLY A 2 -13.56 17.81 -21.04
N LYS A 3 -13.38 19.13 -21.29
CA LYS A 3 -14.28 20.19 -20.78
C LYS A 3 -15.72 20.03 -21.27
N ASP A 4 -15.90 19.66 -22.54
CA ASP A 4 -17.21 19.59 -23.20
C ASP A 4 -17.68 18.14 -23.46
N ASP A 5 -16.87 17.14 -23.07
CA ASP A 5 -17.14 15.72 -23.29
C ASP A 5 -16.41 14.89 -22.22
N PHE A 6 -17.17 14.39 -21.24
CA PHE A 6 -16.60 13.71 -20.08
C PHE A 6 -15.84 12.42 -20.47
N SER A 7 -16.17 11.80 -21.61
CA SER A 7 -15.47 10.59 -22.09
C SER A 7 -14.01 10.84 -22.45
N LYS A 8 -13.64 12.11 -22.65
CA LYS A 8 -12.27 12.57 -22.97
C LYS A 8 -11.49 13.06 -21.75
N ILE A 9 -12.06 12.98 -20.55
CA ILE A 9 -11.31 13.29 -19.31
C ILE A 9 -10.29 12.16 -19.08
N PRO A 10 -8.99 12.47 -18.95
CA PRO A 10 -8.00 11.46 -18.62
C PRO A 10 -8.26 10.94 -17.20
N ASN A 11 -8.59 9.66 -17.08
CA ASN A 11 -8.94 9.05 -15.79
C ASN A 11 -7.68 8.84 -14.92
N GLY A 12 -7.70 9.42 -13.72
CA GLY A 12 -6.67 9.24 -12.71
C GLY A 12 -6.81 10.26 -11.60
N THR A 13 -6.40 9.88 -10.39
CA THR A 13 -6.30 10.79 -9.25
C THR A 13 -5.00 10.54 -8.49
N ALA A 14 -4.56 11.54 -7.74
CA ALA A 14 -3.50 11.46 -6.75
C ALA A 14 -3.98 10.78 -5.46
N GLY A 15 -3.02 10.31 -4.65
CA GLY A 15 -3.32 9.67 -3.36
C GLY A 15 -2.19 8.81 -2.79
N ILE A 16 -1.04 8.69 -3.47
CA ILE A 16 0.07 7.84 -3.01
C ILE A 16 0.61 8.29 -1.65
N GLU A 17 0.74 9.60 -1.45
CA GLU A 17 1.24 10.20 -0.21
C GLU A 17 0.21 10.07 0.93
N ASP A 18 -1.06 10.33 0.64
CA ASP A 18 -2.09 10.49 1.66
C ASP A 18 -2.76 9.16 2.07
N ARG A 19 -2.62 8.10 1.28
CA ARG A 19 -3.28 6.79 1.48
C ARG A 19 -3.22 6.31 2.94
N MET A 20 -2.05 6.35 3.56
CA MET A 20 -1.86 5.82 4.91
C MET A 20 -2.49 6.71 5.98
N ALA A 21 -2.32 8.03 5.89
CA ALA A 21 -2.88 8.96 6.87
C ALA A 21 -4.42 8.99 6.84
N VAL A 22 -5.00 8.96 5.63
CA VAL A 22 -6.45 8.89 5.43
C VAL A 22 -7.01 7.58 5.98
N LEU A 23 -6.39 6.43 5.67
CA LEU A 23 -6.84 5.13 6.17
C LEU A 23 -6.66 5.01 7.69
N TRP A 24 -5.57 5.55 8.25
CA TRP A 24 -5.38 5.58 9.70
C TRP A 24 -6.47 6.42 10.37
N THR A 25 -6.71 7.63 9.86
CA THR A 25 -7.70 8.56 10.43
C THR A 25 -9.12 8.00 10.38
N HIS A 26 -9.53 7.41 9.26
CA HIS A 26 -10.91 6.92 9.10
C HIS A 26 -11.09 5.44 9.42
N GLY A 27 -10.01 4.69 9.58
CA GLY A 27 -10.01 3.27 9.93
C GLY A 27 -9.63 3.04 11.39
N VAL A 28 -8.40 3.38 11.77
CA VAL A 28 -7.87 3.11 13.11
C VAL A 28 -8.50 4.05 14.14
N ASN A 29 -8.46 5.37 13.92
CA ASN A 29 -8.96 6.33 14.92
C ASN A 29 -10.48 6.24 15.13
N THR A 30 -11.22 5.68 14.17
CA THR A 30 -12.68 5.46 14.28
C THR A 30 -13.04 4.10 14.87
N GLY A 31 -12.04 3.24 15.18
CA GLY A 31 -12.25 1.90 15.71
C GLY A 31 -12.74 0.87 14.68
N ARG A 32 -12.71 1.19 13.38
CA ARG A 32 -13.07 0.26 12.29
C ARG A 32 -11.97 -0.75 11.97
N LEU A 33 -10.72 -0.39 12.26
CA LEU A 33 -9.56 -1.23 12.10
C LEU A 33 -8.73 -1.22 13.39
N THR A 34 -8.17 -2.35 13.77
CA THR A 34 -7.03 -2.35 14.69
C THR A 34 -5.77 -1.85 13.98
N MET A 35 -4.72 -1.53 14.74
CA MET A 35 -3.42 -1.15 14.15
C MET A 35 -2.80 -2.29 13.33
N GLU A 36 -2.98 -3.53 13.77
CA GLU A 36 -2.53 -4.73 13.06
C GLU A 36 -3.29 -4.92 11.73
N GLU A 37 -4.60 -4.66 11.72
CA GLU A 37 -5.40 -4.71 10.50
C GLU A 37 -5.00 -3.60 9.52
N PHE A 38 -4.66 -2.41 10.01
CA PHE A 38 -4.07 -1.34 9.21
C PHE A 38 -2.75 -1.78 8.57
N VAL A 39 -1.84 -2.40 9.32
CA VAL A 39 -0.59 -2.96 8.78
C VAL A 39 -0.89 -4.02 7.72
N ALA A 40 -1.85 -4.90 7.99
CA ALA A 40 -2.25 -5.95 7.07
C ALA A 40 -2.79 -5.39 5.74
N ALA A 41 -3.69 -4.41 5.82
CA ALA A 41 -4.30 -3.75 4.67
C ALA A 41 -3.32 -2.90 3.86
N THR A 42 -2.32 -2.31 4.52
CA THR A 42 -1.41 -1.35 3.87
C THR A 42 -0.13 -1.97 3.33
N SER A 43 0.26 -3.16 3.81
CA SER A 43 1.54 -3.79 3.44
C SER A 43 1.50 -5.32 3.42
N THR A 44 1.22 -5.99 4.55
CA THR A 44 1.41 -7.45 4.71
C THR A 44 0.62 -8.26 3.71
N ASN A 45 -0.66 -7.93 3.49
CA ASN A 45 -1.50 -8.70 2.57
C ASN A 45 -1.07 -8.50 1.12
N ALA A 46 -0.68 -7.28 0.73
CA ALA A 46 -0.10 -7.03 -0.59
C ALA A 46 1.19 -7.85 -0.78
N ALA A 47 2.07 -7.90 0.22
CA ALA A 47 3.29 -8.71 0.16
C ALA A 47 3.00 -10.21 0.00
N LYS A 48 1.98 -10.75 0.69
CA LYS A 48 1.54 -12.14 0.54
C LYS A 48 0.94 -12.40 -0.86
N ILE A 49 0.02 -11.55 -1.31
CA ILE A 49 -0.63 -11.65 -2.64
C ILE A 49 0.41 -11.61 -3.77
N PHE A 50 1.40 -10.72 -3.66
CA PHE A 50 2.45 -10.56 -4.68
C PHE A 50 3.67 -11.46 -4.47
N ASN A 51 3.58 -12.44 -3.55
CA ASN A 51 4.60 -13.46 -3.30
C ASN A 51 5.98 -12.91 -2.89
N ILE A 52 5.99 -11.88 -2.04
CA ILE A 52 7.22 -11.24 -1.53
C ILE A 52 7.23 -11.13 0.00
N TYR A 53 6.29 -11.77 0.69
CA TYR A 53 6.32 -11.96 2.13
C TYR A 53 7.23 -13.17 2.49
N PRO A 54 8.03 -13.13 3.58
CA PRO A 54 8.16 -12.05 4.57
C PRO A 54 9.17 -10.96 4.22
N ARG A 55 9.84 -11.04 3.06
CA ARG A 55 10.86 -10.06 2.65
C ARG A 55 10.34 -8.61 2.69
N LYS A 56 9.07 -8.39 2.32
CA LYS A 56 8.35 -7.11 2.44
C LYS A 56 7.11 -7.28 3.32
N GLY A 57 6.63 -6.18 3.89
CA GLY A 57 5.41 -6.18 4.72
C GLY A 57 5.58 -6.96 6.02
N SER A 58 6.79 -7.02 6.56
CA SER A 58 7.08 -7.60 7.87
C SER A 58 8.22 -6.87 8.57
N ILE A 59 8.19 -6.84 9.89
CA ILE A 59 9.33 -6.47 10.73
C ILE A 59 9.84 -7.76 11.35
N ALA A 60 10.82 -8.38 10.71
CA ALA A 60 11.40 -9.64 11.12
C ALA A 60 12.87 -9.72 10.68
N VAL A 61 13.66 -10.54 11.36
CA VAL A 61 15.04 -10.81 10.96
C VAL A 61 15.06 -11.37 9.54
N GLY A 62 15.87 -10.77 8.66
CA GLY A 62 15.99 -11.15 7.26
C GLY A 62 15.00 -10.45 6.30
N ALA A 63 14.03 -9.68 6.80
CA ALA A 63 13.21 -8.82 5.96
C ALA A 63 14.00 -7.61 5.45
N ASP A 64 13.57 -7.03 4.33
CA ASP A 64 14.15 -5.77 3.86
C ASP A 64 13.76 -4.64 4.84
N ALA A 65 14.71 -3.77 5.18
CA ALA A 65 14.49 -2.64 6.08
C ALA A 65 13.73 -1.49 5.40
N ASP A 66 12.46 -1.76 5.07
CA ASP A 66 11.45 -0.80 4.63
C ASP A 66 10.48 -0.55 5.79
N ILE A 67 10.75 0.50 6.56
CA ILE A 67 10.13 0.73 7.88
C ILE A 67 9.63 2.17 7.94
N VAL A 68 8.43 2.36 8.48
CA VAL A 68 7.89 3.69 8.78
C VAL A 68 7.80 3.84 10.29
N ILE A 69 8.37 4.92 10.81
CA ILE A 69 8.10 5.35 12.19
C ILE A 69 6.85 6.22 12.13
N TRP A 70 5.77 5.69 12.70
CA TRP A 70 4.45 6.30 12.66
C TRP A 70 4.18 7.04 13.96
N ASP A 71 3.83 8.31 13.88
CA ASP A 71 3.35 9.10 15.01
C ASP A 71 1.82 9.14 14.97
N PRO A 72 1.12 8.43 15.88
CA PRO A 72 -0.34 8.38 15.90
C PRO A 72 -0.99 9.70 16.35
N GLU A 73 -0.23 10.60 16.98
CA GLU A 73 -0.74 11.86 17.54
C GLU A 73 -0.49 13.05 16.62
N ALA A 74 0.50 12.97 15.72
CA ALA A 74 0.77 14.02 14.74
C ALA A 74 -0.43 14.28 13.83
N THR A 75 -0.72 15.56 13.58
CA THR A 75 -1.83 16.00 12.74
C THR A 75 -1.36 16.85 11.56
N LYS A 76 -2.13 16.83 10.47
CA LYS A 76 -2.01 17.80 9.37
C LYS A 76 -3.37 18.02 8.73
N THR A 77 -3.53 19.17 8.08
CA THR A 77 -4.57 19.37 7.07
C THR A 77 -3.97 19.07 5.71
N ILE A 78 -4.57 18.15 4.95
CA ILE A 78 -4.10 17.81 3.61
C ILE A 78 -4.33 19.01 2.67
N SER A 79 -3.29 19.40 1.94
CA SER A 79 -3.38 20.44 0.93
C SER A 79 -2.44 20.19 -0.25
N ALA A 80 -2.89 20.54 -1.46
CA ALA A 80 -2.05 20.59 -2.65
C ALA A 80 -0.86 21.55 -2.50
N LYS A 81 -0.96 22.54 -1.60
CA LYS A 81 0.14 23.48 -1.33
C LYS A 81 1.31 22.85 -0.56
N THR A 82 1.07 21.74 0.14
CA THR A 82 2.03 21.13 1.06
C THR A 82 2.38 19.68 0.72
N HIS A 83 1.66 19.07 -0.23
CA HIS A 83 1.98 17.71 -0.69
C HIS A 83 3.26 17.67 -1.55
N HIS A 84 3.75 16.48 -1.79
CA HIS A 84 4.96 16.19 -2.56
C HIS A 84 4.61 15.53 -3.91
N GLN A 85 3.33 15.52 -4.28
CA GLN A 85 2.85 14.93 -5.53
C GLN A 85 3.00 15.95 -6.67
N ASN A 86 3.32 15.46 -7.87
CA ASN A 86 3.50 16.32 -9.04
C ASN A 86 2.16 16.63 -9.74
N ILE A 87 1.20 17.16 -8.99
CA ILE A 87 -0.11 17.60 -9.49
C ILE A 87 -0.53 18.89 -8.77
N ASP A 88 -1.49 19.64 -9.31
CA ASP A 88 -1.91 20.96 -8.81
C ASP A 88 -3.18 20.96 -7.94
N PHE A 89 -3.74 19.78 -7.64
CA PHE A 89 -4.90 19.60 -6.76
C PHE A 89 -4.70 18.44 -5.79
N ASN A 90 -5.58 18.32 -4.78
CA ASN A 90 -5.65 17.12 -3.95
C ASN A 90 -7.13 16.75 -3.75
N ILE A 91 -7.50 15.49 -3.96
CA ILE A 91 -8.89 15.04 -3.74
C ILE A 91 -9.28 15.02 -2.27
N PHE A 92 -8.31 15.11 -1.36
CA PHE A 92 -8.50 15.19 0.08
C PHE A 92 -8.25 16.62 0.62
N GLU A 93 -8.31 17.65 -0.23
CA GLU A 93 -8.06 19.05 0.17
C GLU A 93 -8.89 19.45 1.40
N GLY A 94 -8.23 20.04 2.40
CA GLY A 94 -8.88 20.51 3.62
C GLY A 94 -9.19 19.41 4.65
N MET A 95 -8.90 18.15 4.35
CA MET A 95 -9.12 17.04 5.29
C MET A 95 -8.10 17.09 6.43
N GLU A 96 -8.60 17.13 7.67
CA GLU A 96 -7.77 16.93 8.86
C GLU A 96 -7.50 15.43 9.07
N VAL A 97 -6.23 15.08 9.21
CA VAL A 97 -5.79 13.71 9.49
C VAL A 97 -4.93 13.69 10.74
N LYS A 98 -5.05 12.61 11.52
CA LYS A 98 -4.28 12.35 12.74
C LYS A 98 -3.64 10.97 12.64
N GLY A 99 -2.33 10.89 12.74
CA GLY A 99 -1.53 9.71 12.41
C GLY A 99 -0.72 9.95 11.14
N LEU A 100 0.60 10.16 11.28
CA LEU A 100 1.49 10.53 10.18
C LEU A 100 2.83 9.78 10.23
N ALA A 101 3.47 9.66 9.06
CA ALA A 101 4.82 9.14 8.95
C ALA A 101 5.84 10.19 9.42
N ALA A 102 6.39 10.02 10.62
CA ALA A 102 7.46 10.88 11.13
C ALA A 102 8.79 10.61 10.41
N HIS A 103 9.09 9.33 10.20
CA HIS A 103 10.30 8.89 9.48
C HIS A 103 9.97 7.75 8.52
N THR A 104 10.63 7.70 7.38
CA THR A 104 10.59 6.54 6.46
C THR A 104 12.00 6.06 6.18
N ILE A 105 12.20 4.77 6.34
CA ILE A 105 13.43 4.04 6.02
C ILE A 105 13.11 3.14 4.83
N ALA A 106 13.91 3.21 3.78
CA ALA A 106 13.77 2.36 2.59
C ALA A 106 15.11 1.69 2.27
N ASN A 107 15.11 0.36 2.12
CA ASN A 107 16.31 -0.47 1.98
C ASN A 107 17.40 -0.11 3.02
N GLY A 108 17.00 0.17 4.26
CA GLY A 108 17.91 0.49 5.36
C GLY A 108 18.46 1.92 5.38
N LYS A 109 18.04 2.79 4.45
CA LYS A 109 18.42 4.22 4.42
C LYS A 109 17.27 5.09 4.91
N LEU A 110 17.56 6.10 5.73
CA LEU A 110 16.59 7.13 6.10
C LEU A 110 16.29 8.03 4.89
N VAL A 111 15.09 7.94 4.33
CA VAL A 111 14.69 8.65 3.11
C VAL A 111 13.68 9.77 3.35
N TRP A 112 13.07 9.80 4.52
CA TRP A 112 12.15 10.85 4.95
C TRP A 112 12.32 11.09 6.44
N SER A 113 12.43 12.34 6.86
CA SER A 113 12.46 12.73 8.27
C SER A 113 11.90 14.14 8.42
N ASN A 114 10.91 14.32 9.31
CA ASN A 114 10.41 15.64 9.73
C ASN A 114 10.07 16.61 8.58
N GLY A 115 9.43 16.13 7.51
CA GLY A 115 9.07 16.99 6.37
C GLY A 115 10.13 17.08 5.27
N GLU A 116 11.31 16.47 5.45
CA GLU A 116 12.42 16.56 4.51
C GLU A 116 12.62 15.23 3.77
N LEU A 117 12.60 15.30 2.44
CA LEU A 117 12.92 14.19 1.55
C LEU A 117 14.45 14.04 1.40
N ARG A 118 14.95 12.85 1.69
CA ARG A 118 16.38 12.48 1.63
C ARG A 118 16.64 11.33 0.65
N ALA A 119 15.70 11.09 -0.25
CA ALA A 119 15.77 9.99 -1.21
C ALA A 119 16.70 10.33 -2.40
N GLU A 120 17.47 9.34 -2.85
CA GLU A 120 18.33 9.44 -4.03
C GLU A 120 17.62 8.85 -5.25
N LYS A 121 17.58 9.59 -6.37
CA LYS A 121 17.02 9.09 -7.63
C LYS A 121 17.77 7.83 -8.07
N GLY A 122 17.03 6.74 -8.30
CA GLY A 122 17.60 5.45 -8.72
C GLY A 122 17.97 4.51 -7.56
N ALA A 123 17.80 4.90 -6.29
CA ALA A 123 18.04 4.02 -5.15
C ALA A 123 17.01 2.87 -5.02
N GLY A 124 15.85 2.99 -5.67
CA GLY A 124 14.85 1.92 -5.76
C GLY A 124 15.34 0.76 -6.62
N ARG A 125 14.91 -0.47 -6.27
CA ARG A 125 15.29 -1.69 -7.00
C ARG A 125 14.06 -2.48 -7.42
N TYR A 126 14.15 -3.11 -8.58
CA TYR A 126 13.16 -4.10 -9.01
C TYR A 126 13.13 -5.29 -8.03
N VAL A 127 11.92 -5.71 -7.66
CA VAL A 127 11.71 -6.90 -6.81
C VAL A 127 11.14 -8.02 -7.68
N LYS A 128 11.96 -9.03 -7.97
CA LYS A 128 11.52 -10.23 -8.68
C LYS A 128 10.50 -10.99 -7.83
N ARG A 129 9.36 -11.33 -8.43
CA ARG A 129 8.26 -12.04 -7.77
C ARG A 129 8.15 -13.46 -8.33
N PRO A 130 8.29 -14.50 -7.49
CA PRO A 130 8.06 -15.87 -7.94
C PRO A 130 6.59 -16.10 -8.30
N ALA A 131 6.33 -16.95 -9.30
CA ALA A 131 4.98 -17.41 -9.60
C ALA A 131 4.44 -18.34 -8.49
N TYR A 132 3.14 -18.62 -8.54
CA TYR A 132 2.46 -19.61 -7.68
C TYR A 132 2.63 -19.38 -6.17
N GLN A 133 2.14 -18.24 -5.68
CA GLN A 133 2.00 -18.01 -4.23
C GLN A 133 1.08 -19.06 -3.56
N SER A 134 1.11 -19.14 -2.23
CA SER A 134 0.50 -20.22 -1.45
C SER A 134 -0.97 -20.55 -1.77
N MET A 135 -1.80 -19.59 -2.16
CA MET A 135 -3.19 -19.84 -2.59
C MET A 135 -3.29 -20.77 -3.79
N PHE A 136 -2.28 -20.81 -4.67
CA PHE A 136 -2.29 -21.73 -5.81
C PHE A 136 -2.24 -23.19 -5.36
N GLY A 137 -1.68 -23.49 -4.19
CA GLY A 137 -1.79 -24.82 -3.59
C GLY A 137 -3.22 -25.18 -3.19
N ALA A 138 -3.99 -24.22 -2.67
CA ALA A 138 -5.41 -24.42 -2.36
C ALA A 138 -6.24 -24.57 -3.64
N LEU A 139 -5.97 -23.76 -4.67
CA LEU A 139 -6.63 -23.88 -5.97
C LEU A 139 -6.35 -25.23 -6.63
N GLY A 140 -5.12 -25.75 -6.52
CA GLY A 140 -4.77 -27.09 -7.00
C GLY A 140 -5.63 -28.17 -6.34
N LYS A 141 -5.75 -28.13 -5.00
CA LYS A 141 -6.62 -29.06 -4.26
C LYS A 141 -8.08 -28.94 -4.69
N GLN A 142 -8.58 -27.73 -4.89
CA GLN A 142 -9.96 -27.50 -5.35
C GLN A 142 -10.17 -28.06 -6.76
N ALA A 143 -9.21 -27.87 -7.67
CA ALA A 143 -9.27 -28.41 -9.01
C ALA A 143 -9.26 -29.95 -9.01
N ASP A 144 -8.48 -30.57 -8.13
CA ASP A 144 -8.46 -32.03 -7.97
C ASP A 144 -9.79 -32.57 -7.45
N LEU A 145 -10.40 -31.90 -6.47
CA LEU A 145 -11.72 -32.27 -5.92
C LEU A 145 -12.84 -32.06 -6.94
N ALA A 146 -12.75 -31.02 -7.78
CA ALA A 146 -13.73 -30.71 -8.82
C ALA A 146 -13.46 -31.47 -10.13
N ARG A 147 -12.48 -32.39 -10.16
CA ARG A 147 -12.13 -33.13 -11.38
C ARG A 147 -13.32 -33.98 -11.82
N PRO A 148 -13.88 -33.75 -13.02
CA PRO A 148 -15.00 -34.55 -13.49
C PRO A 148 -14.55 -36.00 -13.70
N SER A 149 -15.38 -36.94 -13.28
CA SER A 149 -15.20 -38.36 -13.58
C SER A 149 -16.01 -38.74 -14.83
N LYS A 150 -15.46 -39.67 -15.63
CA LYS A 150 -16.23 -40.26 -16.74
C LYS A 150 -17.34 -41.14 -16.18
N VAL A 151 -18.45 -41.20 -16.90
CA VAL A 151 -19.51 -42.20 -16.68
C VAL A 151 -19.18 -43.40 -17.56
N GLU A 152 -18.89 -44.55 -16.96
CA GLU A 152 -18.74 -45.81 -17.69
C GLU A 152 -20.10 -46.23 -18.29
N ARG A 153 -20.10 -46.70 -19.54
CA ARG A 153 -21.29 -47.23 -20.23
C ARG A 153 -20.96 -48.58 -20.85
N GLU A 154 -21.94 -49.48 -20.87
CA GLU A 154 -21.89 -50.79 -21.54
C GLU A 154 -22.00 -50.67 -23.06
#